data_AF-A0AB39MSY0-F1
#
_entry.id   AF-A0AB39MSY0-F1
#
_cell.length_a   1.000
_cell.length_b   1.000
_cell.length_c   1.000
_cell.angle_alpha   90.00
_cell.angle_beta   90.00
_cell.angle_gamma   90.00
#
_symmetry.space_group_name_H-M   'P 1'
#
loop_
_entity.id
_entity.type
_entity.pdbx_description
1 polymer ?
#
loop_
_entity_poly.entity_id
_entity_poly.type
_entity_poly.pdbx_seq_one_letter_code
_entity_poly.pdbx_strand_id
1 'polypeptide(L)'
;MRNGLNIAGVSEMVHEIRQIPAEAVARFAVQTPGGAATPGSVISRTLTARNGTVRMARDFRLGHRLTVTADEPDGAQPTPYESALAALGACVMVTSVNGYTARGVTLGAMSVTVRADLELDSTGRAVAGRPLQNIAWRCDVDCETDPDTARSINRLVTAFSPNHRVFLDAAPLDTVVLVGADGRTTALDAPAPGADSEPAGAARSTAIEATVTWEYGSEGSYVTTVGTPGARPRSGPWGVDQAKQMLGIDRAPNSQEILLAALCAELIPLLPDGSVLRAAGLLDTRGMLNVAREVPSRFHGLSLEAVAQDLSASDLSQALARSVLLATLATPRAVDVELWLAGRQVVSDHSITADAEAVRDELTRKAGQQAEQTNSQKNAGHDG
;
A
#
# COMPACT_ATOMS: atom_id res chain seq x y z
N MET A 1 10.61 -8.71 -23.25
CA MET A 1 10.58 -7.59 -22.28
C MET A 1 9.70 -6.48 -22.80
N ARG A 2 8.89 -5.85 -21.96
CA ARG A 2 8.14 -4.62 -22.27
C ARG A 2 7.96 -3.81 -20.98
N ASN A 3 8.13 -2.49 -21.03
CA ASN A 3 8.09 -1.60 -19.86
C ASN A 3 8.98 -2.09 -18.70
N GLY A 4 10.10 -2.76 -19.01
CA GLY A 4 11.00 -3.35 -18.02
C GLY A 4 10.55 -4.65 -17.37
N LEU A 5 9.45 -5.25 -17.81
CA LEU A 5 8.93 -6.52 -17.28
C LEU A 5 9.08 -7.68 -18.28
N ASN A 6 9.34 -8.87 -17.73
CA ASN A 6 9.39 -10.12 -18.49
C ASN A 6 8.01 -10.80 -18.52
N ILE A 7 7.24 -10.58 -19.60
CA ILE A 7 5.90 -11.15 -19.78
C ILE A 7 5.90 -12.69 -19.70
N ALA A 8 6.95 -13.35 -20.23
CA ALA A 8 7.07 -14.80 -20.12
C ALA A 8 7.21 -15.23 -18.66
N GLY A 9 8.07 -14.54 -17.90
CA GLY A 9 8.25 -14.80 -16.47
C GLY A 9 6.98 -14.58 -15.64
N VAL A 10 6.15 -13.59 -15.98
CA VAL A 10 4.82 -13.42 -15.34
C VAL A 10 3.89 -14.58 -15.65
N SER A 11 3.91 -15.06 -16.91
CA SER A 11 3.07 -16.20 -17.33
C SER A 11 3.50 -17.50 -16.66
N GLU A 12 4.80 -17.72 -16.53
CA GLU A 12 5.40 -18.84 -15.79
C GLU A 12 5.01 -18.78 -14.31
N MET A 13 5.13 -17.62 -13.68
CA MET A 13 4.70 -17.39 -12.29
C MET A 13 3.21 -17.73 -12.11
N VAL A 14 2.33 -17.30 -13.02
CA VAL A 14 0.89 -17.64 -12.98
C VAL A 14 0.67 -19.16 -13.07
N HIS A 15 1.45 -19.86 -13.90
CA HIS A 15 1.36 -21.31 -14.01
C HIS A 15 1.83 -22.01 -12.72
N GLU A 16 2.95 -21.55 -12.17
CA GLU A 16 3.54 -22.06 -10.93
C GLU A 16 2.58 -21.91 -9.75
N ILE A 17 2.02 -20.72 -9.52
CA ILE A 17 1.11 -20.49 -8.38
C ILE A 17 -0.23 -21.21 -8.51
N ARG A 18 -0.63 -21.61 -9.72
CA ARG A 18 -1.79 -22.50 -9.92
C ARG A 18 -1.49 -23.92 -9.46
N GLN A 19 -0.26 -24.39 -9.66
CA GLN A 19 0.18 -25.74 -9.28
C GLN A 19 0.59 -25.81 -7.81
N ILE A 20 1.23 -24.76 -7.30
CA ILE A 20 1.78 -24.67 -5.95
C ILE A 20 1.28 -23.38 -5.29
N PRO A 21 0.04 -23.35 -4.78
CA PRO A 21 -0.56 -22.13 -4.25
C PRO A 21 0.20 -21.47 -3.09
N ALA A 22 0.99 -22.25 -2.34
CA ALA A 22 1.84 -21.73 -1.27
C ALA A 22 2.91 -20.76 -1.79
N GLU A 23 3.37 -20.91 -3.04
CA GLU A 23 4.37 -20.02 -3.65
C GLU A 23 3.81 -18.63 -4.02
N ALA A 24 2.49 -18.44 -3.92
CA ALA A 24 1.85 -17.16 -4.19
C ALA A 24 1.89 -16.17 -3.03
N VAL A 25 2.21 -16.64 -1.83
CA VAL A 25 2.04 -15.88 -0.58
C VAL A 25 3.33 -15.16 -0.23
N ALA A 26 3.35 -13.86 -0.45
CA ALA A 26 4.41 -12.97 0.00
C ALA A 26 4.15 -12.47 1.43
N ARG A 27 5.19 -12.48 2.27
CA ARG A 27 5.19 -11.98 3.64
C ARG A 27 6.22 -10.87 3.77
N PHE A 28 5.78 -9.72 4.27
CA PHE A 28 6.62 -8.56 4.52
C PHE A 28 6.60 -8.24 6.00
N ALA A 29 7.72 -7.71 6.50
CA ALA A 29 7.80 -7.24 7.87
C ALA A 29 8.73 -6.04 7.98
N VAL A 30 8.43 -5.15 8.92
CA VAL A 30 9.20 -3.96 9.25
C VAL A 30 9.34 -3.88 10.75
N GLN A 31 10.49 -3.40 11.23
CA GLN A 31 10.73 -3.13 12.64
C GLN A 31 11.11 -1.66 12.83
N THR A 32 10.55 -1.04 13.86
CA THR A 32 10.88 0.32 14.28
C THR A 32 11.24 0.29 15.76
N PRO A 33 12.51 0.51 16.12
CA PRO A 33 12.88 0.72 17.51
C PRO A 33 12.33 2.06 18.00
N GLY A 34 11.92 2.09 19.27
CA GLY A 34 11.56 3.28 20.00
C GLY A 34 12.78 4.08 20.41
N GLY A 35 12.55 5.34 20.75
CA GLY A 35 13.59 6.35 20.83
C GLY A 35 13.81 7.02 19.48
N ALA A 36 13.97 8.34 19.51
CA ALA A 36 14.12 9.13 18.30
C ALA A 36 15.52 8.90 17.70
N ALA A 37 15.61 8.59 16.39
CA ALA A 37 16.91 8.48 15.71
C ALA A 37 17.59 9.86 15.64
N THR A 38 16.79 10.89 15.42
CA THR A 38 17.06 12.31 15.69
C THR A 38 15.81 12.90 16.35
N PRO A 39 15.91 14.00 17.11
CA PRO A 39 14.74 14.61 17.74
C PRO A 39 13.59 14.84 16.72
N GLY A 40 12.40 14.30 17.02
CA GLY A 40 11.24 14.42 16.14
C GLY A 40 11.19 13.48 14.94
N SER A 41 12.10 12.50 14.84
CA SER A 41 12.09 11.49 13.77
C SER A 41 12.30 10.06 14.27
N VAL A 42 11.83 9.11 13.47
CA VAL A 42 11.98 7.67 13.70
C VAL A 42 12.49 6.99 12.44
N ILE A 43 13.20 5.88 12.61
CA ILE A 43 13.72 5.08 11.48
C ILE A 43 13.17 3.67 11.59
N SER A 44 12.43 3.26 10.57
CA SER A 44 11.96 1.90 10.37
C SER A 44 12.96 1.12 9.51
N ARG A 45 13.10 -0.18 9.75
CA ARG A 45 13.97 -1.09 8.99
C ARG A 45 13.15 -2.23 8.43
N THR A 46 13.25 -2.49 7.13
CA THR A 46 12.63 -3.68 6.53
C THR A 46 13.34 -4.94 7.00
N LEU A 47 12.57 -5.98 7.27
CA LEU A 47 13.07 -7.30 7.62
C LEU A 47 13.04 -8.20 6.40
N THR A 48 13.75 -9.33 6.48
CA THR A 48 13.69 -10.38 5.47
C THR A 48 12.24 -10.67 5.08
N ALA A 49 11.94 -10.51 3.80
CA ALA A 49 10.65 -10.90 3.24
C ALA A 49 10.69 -12.35 2.75
N ARG A 50 9.53 -12.95 2.56
CA ARG A 50 9.40 -14.30 1.98
C ARG A 50 8.36 -14.28 0.87
N ASN A 51 8.60 -14.96 -0.23
CA ASN A 51 7.58 -15.27 -1.24
C ASN A 51 7.50 -16.79 -1.33
N GLY A 52 6.43 -17.37 -0.79
CA GLY A 52 6.32 -18.82 -0.62
C GLY A 52 7.47 -19.40 0.19
N THR A 53 8.24 -20.30 -0.43
CA THR A 53 9.43 -20.91 0.16
C THR A 53 10.70 -20.08 -0.01
N VAL A 54 10.67 -19.08 -0.91
CA VAL A 54 11.83 -18.25 -1.23
C VAL A 54 12.01 -17.13 -0.20
N ARG A 55 13.22 -17.04 0.34
CA ARG A 55 13.64 -15.96 1.24
C ARG A 55 14.25 -14.81 0.45
N MET A 56 13.81 -13.59 0.74
CA MET A 56 14.30 -12.35 0.13
C MET A 56 15.02 -11.53 1.19
N ALA A 57 16.34 -11.33 1.03
CA ALA A 57 17.10 -10.47 1.92
C ALA A 57 16.65 -9.02 1.70
N ARG A 58 16.20 -8.35 2.76
CA ARG A 58 15.78 -6.95 2.74
C ARG A 58 16.43 -6.25 3.92
N ASP A 59 16.84 -5.01 3.73
CA ASP A 59 17.44 -4.18 4.78
C ASP A 59 17.36 -2.67 4.45
N PHE A 60 16.19 -2.21 4.02
CA PHE A 60 15.97 -0.80 3.72
C PHE A 60 15.67 -0.03 4.99
N ARG A 61 16.18 1.21 5.09
CA ARG A 61 15.89 2.13 6.18
C ARG A 61 14.97 3.24 5.69
N LEU A 62 13.87 3.46 6.40
CA LEU A 62 12.86 4.46 6.07
C LEU A 62 12.73 5.43 7.25
N GLY A 63 13.15 6.68 7.04
CA GLY A 63 13.01 7.74 8.02
C GLY A 63 11.62 8.36 7.95
N HIS A 64 11.08 8.76 9.09
CA HIS A 64 9.84 9.51 9.16
C HIS A 64 9.95 10.65 10.18
N ARG A 65 9.50 11.84 9.81
CA ARG A 65 9.31 12.95 10.75
C ARG A 65 7.92 12.86 11.39
N LEU A 66 7.83 13.25 12.66
CA LEU A 66 6.61 13.10 13.46
C LEU A 66 5.73 14.37 13.48
N THR A 67 6.27 15.50 13.04
CA THR A 67 5.61 16.81 13.04
C THR A 67 5.68 17.46 11.68
N VAL A 68 4.66 18.24 11.34
CA VAL A 68 4.58 19.08 10.15
C VAL A 68 4.84 20.53 10.55
N THR A 69 5.99 21.06 10.14
CA THR A 69 6.35 22.48 10.32
C THR A 69 6.49 23.18 8.97
N ALA A 70 6.38 24.50 8.95
CA ALA A 70 6.52 25.30 7.72
C ALA A 70 7.98 25.48 7.30
N ASP A 71 8.92 25.40 8.26
CA ASP A 71 10.35 25.67 8.08
C ASP A 71 11.16 24.39 7.79
N GLU A 72 10.49 23.31 7.38
CA GLU A 72 11.18 22.07 7.02
C GLU A 72 12.08 22.28 5.79
N PRO A 73 13.33 21.77 5.82
CA PRO A 73 14.22 21.85 4.67
C PRO A 73 13.71 20.99 3.51
N ASP A 74 13.98 21.43 2.28
CA ASP A 74 13.73 20.62 1.09
C ASP A 74 14.51 19.29 1.17
N GLY A 75 13.83 18.19 0.84
CA GLY A 75 14.39 16.85 0.92
C GLY A 75 14.32 16.22 2.31
N ALA A 76 13.55 16.80 3.24
CA ALA A 76 13.26 16.19 4.54
C ALA A 76 12.66 14.77 4.41
N GLN A 77 12.66 14.03 5.52
CA GLN A 77 11.96 12.74 5.60
C GLN A 77 10.44 12.97 5.51
N PRO A 78 9.68 12.08 4.89
CA PRO A 78 8.22 12.17 4.84
C PRO A 78 7.63 11.94 6.24
N THR A 79 6.40 12.40 6.48
CA THR A 79 5.59 11.91 7.60
C THR A 79 5.13 10.47 7.35
N PRO A 80 4.69 9.74 8.39
CA PRO A 80 4.00 8.46 8.20
C PRO A 80 2.84 8.56 7.19
N TYR A 81 2.07 9.65 7.24
CA TYR A 81 0.90 9.85 6.37
C TYR A 81 1.28 10.06 4.91
N GLU A 82 2.30 10.87 4.65
CA GLU A 82 2.88 11.05 3.31
C GLU A 82 3.42 9.72 2.75
N SER A 83 4.13 8.94 3.56
CA SER A 83 4.60 7.60 3.19
C SER A 83 3.45 6.63 2.89
N ALA A 84 2.34 6.70 3.64
CA ALA A 84 1.16 5.88 3.37
C ALA A 84 0.53 6.23 2.01
N LEU A 85 0.47 7.51 1.65
CA LEU A 85 0.04 7.94 0.31
C LEU A 85 1.03 7.51 -0.78
N ALA A 86 2.33 7.59 -0.53
CA ALA A 86 3.36 7.11 -1.45
C ALA A 86 3.25 5.59 -1.68
N ALA A 87 2.97 4.82 -0.62
CA ALA A 87 2.71 3.39 -0.71
C ALA A 87 1.48 3.07 -1.56
N LEU A 88 0.39 3.85 -1.43
CA LEU A 88 -0.79 3.73 -2.30
C LEU A 88 -0.40 4.02 -3.76
N GLY A 89 0.24 5.16 -4.02
CA GLY A 89 0.61 5.60 -5.36
C GLY A 89 1.54 4.64 -6.08
N ALA A 90 2.55 4.11 -5.37
CA ALA A 90 3.49 3.15 -5.94
C ALA A 90 2.83 1.82 -6.28
N CYS A 91 1.88 1.37 -5.45
CA CYS A 91 1.13 0.15 -5.72
C CYS A 91 0.21 0.30 -6.95
N VAL A 92 -0.46 1.46 -7.07
CA VAL A 92 -1.26 1.82 -8.25
C VAL A 92 -0.39 1.91 -9.50
N MET A 93 0.79 2.54 -9.41
CA MET A 93 1.77 2.63 -10.50
C MET A 93 2.20 1.24 -10.98
N VAL A 94 2.72 0.38 -10.09
CA VAL A 94 3.18 -0.97 -10.47
C VAL A 94 2.05 -1.80 -11.08
N THR A 95 0.84 -1.74 -10.51
CA THR A 95 -0.32 -2.46 -11.03
C THR A 95 -0.70 -1.95 -12.43
N SER A 96 -0.62 -0.64 -12.65
CA SER A 96 -0.86 -0.02 -13.96
C SER A 96 0.19 -0.46 -14.98
N VAL A 97 1.47 -0.41 -14.64
CA VAL A 97 2.58 -0.87 -15.51
C VAL A 97 2.39 -2.33 -15.90
N ASN A 98 2.02 -3.20 -14.95
CA ASN A 98 1.66 -4.60 -15.25
C ASN A 98 0.49 -4.69 -16.23
N GLY A 99 -0.57 -3.91 -16.01
CA GLY A 99 -1.78 -3.89 -16.85
C GLY A 99 -1.52 -3.46 -18.29
N TYR A 100 -0.72 -2.40 -18.50
CA TYR A 100 -0.29 -1.95 -19.84
C TYR A 100 0.63 -2.97 -20.51
N THR A 101 1.57 -3.52 -19.75
CA THR A 101 2.51 -4.53 -20.26
C THR A 101 1.81 -5.79 -20.74
N ALA A 102 0.85 -6.31 -19.97
CA ALA A 102 0.07 -7.49 -20.31
C ALA A 102 -0.77 -7.31 -21.58
N ARG A 103 -1.14 -6.08 -21.94
CA ARG A 103 -1.88 -5.73 -23.16
C ARG A 103 -0.99 -5.38 -24.34
N GLY A 104 0.32 -5.49 -24.19
CA GLY A 104 1.24 -5.12 -25.26
C GLY A 104 1.23 -3.62 -25.56
N VAL A 105 1.01 -2.76 -24.55
CA VAL A 105 1.14 -1.31 -24.66
C VAL A 105 2.50 -0.87 -24.11
N THR A 106 3.21 -0.05 -24.87
CA THR A 106 4.51 0.53 -24.47
C THR A 106 4.28 1.88 -23.81
N LEU A 107 4.84 2.07 -22.62
CA LEU A 107 4.77 3.32 -21.87
C LEU A 107 5.93 4.24 -22.25
N GLY A 108 5.63 5.51 -22.48
CA GLY A 108 6.63 6.58 -22.60
C GLY A 108 6.95 7.20 -21.23
N ALA A 109 5.90 7.53 -20.46
CA ALA A 109 6.02 8.03 -19.09
C ALA A 109 4.76 7.68 -18.28
N MET A 110 4.91 7.62 -16.95
CA MET A 110 3.78 7.46 -16.04
C MET A 110 4.08 8.13 -14.70
N SER A 111 3.08 8.78 -14.12
CA SER A 111 3.10 9.18 -12.72
C SER A 111 1.75 8.93 -12.05
N VAL A 112 1.79 8.77 -10.73
CA VAL A 112 0.60 8.65 -9.89
C VAL A 112 0.70 9.67 -8.77
N THR A 113 -0.23 10.60 -8.73
CA THR A 113 -0.36 11.59 -7.66
C THR A 113 -1.49 11.16 -6.73
N VAL A 114 -1.19 10.96 -5.45
CA VAL A 114 -2.15 10.61 -4.41
C VAL A 114 -2.30 11.79 -3.46
N ARG A 115 -3.52 12.13 -3.07
CA ARG A 115 -3.85 13.21 -2.15
C ARG A 115 -4.76 12.72 -1.03
N ALA A 116 -4.67 13.36 0.11
CA ALA A 116 -5.63 13.24 1.20
C ALA A 116 -5.59 14.50 2.07
N ASP A 117 -6.62 14.67 2.88
CA ASP A 117 -6.65 15.67 3.94
C ASP A 117 -6.26 15.02 5.28
N LEU A 118 -5.36 15.69 5.99
CA LEU A 118 -4.87 15.33 7.31
C LEU A 118 -5.24 16.43 8.32
N GLU A 119 -5.90 16.06 9.41
CA GLU A 119 -6.14 17.00 10.51
C GLU A 119 -4.89 17.10 11.40
N LEU A 120 -4.40 18.33 11.57
CA LEU A 120 -3.25 18.64 12.42
C LEU A 120 -3.67 19.49 13.62
N ASP A 121 -3.07 19.22 14.78
CA ASP A 121 -3.15 20.06 15.96
C ASP A 121 -2.27 21.33 15.86
N SER A 122 -2.30 22.16 16.90
CA SER A 122 -1.51 23.40 16.96
C SER A 122 0.00 23.18 17.00
N THR A 123 0.47 21.97 17.29
CA THR A 123 1.89 21.57 17.31
C THR A 123 2.34 20.98 15.97
N GLY A 124 1.44 20.84 15.01
CA GLY A 124 1.71 20.22 13.72
C GLY A 124 1.74 18.68 13.77
N ARG A 125 1.20 18.06 14.82
CA ARG A 125 0.99 16.60 14.88
C ARG A 125 -0.39 16.26 14.36
N ALA A 126 -0.55 15.05 13.85
CA ALA A 126 -1.89 14.59 13.45
C ALA A 126 -2.79 14.44 14.67
N VAL A 127 -4.07 14.80 14.51
CA VAL A 127 -5.07 14.64 15.57
C VAL A 127 -5.35 13.15 15.77
N ALA A 128 -5.16 12.68 17.00
CA ALA A 128 -5.25 11.27 17.34
C ALA A 128 -6.59 10.64 16.93
N GLY A 129 -6.52 9.48 16.29
CA GLY A 129 -7.67 8.67 15.89
C GLY A 129 -8.54 9.28 14.78
N ARG A 130 -8.18 10.45 14.23
CA ARG A 130 -8.89 11.08 13.12
C ARG A 130 -8.36 10.54 11.79
N PRO A 131 -9.13 9.73 11.05
CA PRO A 131 -8.62 9.11 9.84
C PRO A 131 -8.38 10.14 8.72
N LEU A 132 -7.54 9.79 7.76
CA LEU A 132 -7.34 10.56 6.53
C LEU A 132 -8.68 10.71 5.78
N GLN A 133 -8.92 11.90 5.24
CA GLN A 133 -10.14 12.24 4.49
C GLN A 133 -9.84 12.50 3.03
N ASN A 134 -10.88 12.45 2.18
CA ASN A 134 -10.81 12.84 0.77
C ASN A 134 -9.63 12.20 0.02
N ILE A 135 -9.44 10.89 0.23
CA ILE A 135 -8.35 10.16 -0.42
C ILE A 135 -8.65 10.05 -1.91
N ALA A 136 -7.72 10.54 -2.72
CA ALA A 136 -7.85 10.57 -4.16
C ALA A 136 -6.52 10.19 -4.82
N TRP A 137 -6.58 9.58 -6.00
CA TRP A 137 -5.40 9.46 -6.84
C TRP A 137 -5.68 9.74 -8.31
N ARG A 138 -4.67 10.31 -8.96
CA ARG A 138 -4.63 10.60 -10.38
C ARG A 138 -3.46 9.88 -11.00
N CYS A 139 -3.71 9.12 -12.06
CA CYS A 139 -2.66 8.50 -12.87
C CYS A 139 -2.53 9.26 -14.20
N ASP A 140 -1.35 9.81 -14.45
CA ASP A 140 -0.98 10.41 -15.72
C ASP A 140 -0.15 9.41 -16.53
N VAL A 141 -0.60 9.10 -17.73
CA VAL A 141 0.04 8.12 -18.61
C VAL A 141 0.28 8.70 -19.98
N ASP A 142 1.52 8.57 -20.45
CA ASP A 142 1.92 8.85 -21.82
C ASP A 142 2.20 7.53 -22.54
N CYS A 143 1.31 7.13 -23.45
CA CYS A 143 1.45 5.94 -24.28
C CYS A 143 0.52 5.99 -25.50
N GLU A 144 0.83 5.19 -26.52
CA GLU A 144 -0.03 4.97 -27.68
C GLU A 144 -1.00 3.82 -27.41
N THR A 145 -2.22 4.15 -26.97
CA THR A 145 -3.33 3.19 -26.80
C THR A 145 -4.66 3.89 -27.05
N ASP A 146 -5.70 3.12 -27.36
CA ASP A 146 -7.06 3.65 -27.37
C ASP A 146 -7.57 3.91 -25.93
N PRO A 147 -8.49 4.89 -25.73
CA PRO A 147 -9.05 5.19 -24.41
C PRO A 147 -9.78 4.03 -23.73
N ASP A 148 -10.39 3.11 -24.47
CA ASP A 148 -11.15 1.99 -23.87
C ASP A 148 -10.22 0.96 -23.23
N THR A 149 -9.09 0.68 -23.88
CA THR A 149 -7.99 -0.11 -23.31
C THR A 149 -7.47 0.54 -22.02
N ALA A 150 -7.25 1.85 -22.02
CA ALA A 150 -6.78 2.58 -20.84
C ALA A 150 -7.80 2.56 -19.68
N ARG A 151 -9.09 2.77 -19.99
CA ARG A 151 -10.19 2.63 -19.01
C ARG A 151 -10.28 1.21 -18.46
N SER A 152 -10.13 0.19 -19.31
CA SER A 152 -10.12 -1.21 -18.91
C SER A 152 -8.97 -1.52 -17.95
N ILE A 153 -7.78 -0.98 -18.20
CA ILE A 153 -6.63 -1.12 -17.30
C ILE A 153 -6.92 -0.45 -15.95
N ASN A 154 -7.44 0.78 -15.94
CA ASN A 154 -7.77 1.47 -14.69
C ASN A 154 -8.77 0.66 -13.83
N ARG A 155 -9.83 0.10 -14.44
CA ARG A 155 -10.77 -0.79 -13.73
C ARG A 155 -10.08 -2.01 -13.11
N LEU A 156 -9.06 -2.57 -13.76
CA LEU A 156 -8.27 -3.63 -13.16
C LEU A 156 -7.41 -3.11 -12.00
N VAL A 157 -6.82 -1.93 -12.13
CA VAL A 157 -6.00 -1.34 -11.09
C VAL A 157 -6.82 -1.09 -9.82
N THR A 158 -8.04 -0.56 -9.93
CA THR A 158 -8.94 -0.37 -8.77
C THR A 158 -9.42 -1.70 -8.17
N ALA A 159 -9.53 -2.76 -8.96
CA ALA A 159 -9.93 -4.09 -8.49
C ALA A 159 -8.79 -4.90 -7.84
N PHE A 160 -7.56 -4.72 -8.33
CA PHE A 160 -6.45 -5.63 -8.05
C PHE A 160 -5.20 -5.00 -7.44
N SER A 161 -5.10 -3.66 -7.34
CA SER A 161 -3.98 -3.02 -6.63
C SER A 161 -4.11 -3.28 -5.13
N PRO A 162 -3.16 -4.01 -4.50
CA PRO A 162 -3.33 -4.43 -3.12
C PRO A 162 -3.47 -3.29 -2.11
N ASN A 163 -2.70 -2.22 -2.27
CA ASN A 163 -2.81 -1.06 -1.37
C ASN A 163 -4.06 -0.23 -1.69
N HIS A 164 -4.46 -0.06 -2.96
CA HIS A 164 -5.75 0.60 -3.28
C HIS A 164 -6.89 -0.09 -2.55
N ARG A 165 -6.92 -1.43 -2.62
CA ARG A 165 -7.93 -2.23 -1.94
C ARG A 165 -7.84 -2.15 -0.40
N VAL A 166 -6.65 -1.96 0.18
CA VAL A 166 -6.50 -1.70 1.62
C VAL A 166 -7.08 -0.36 2.06
N PHE A 167 -7.00 0.68 1.22
CA PHE A 167 -7.62 1.98 1.51
C PHE A 167 -9.13 2.02 1.19
N LEU A 168 -9.59 1.14 0.31
CA LEU A 168 -10.98 1.01 -0.11
C LEU A 168 -11.79 0.15 0.87
N ASP A 169 -11.26 -1.01 1.22
CA ASP A 169 -11.90 -2.02 2.06
C ASP A 169 -11.61 -1.75 3.54
N ALA A 170 -12.43 -2.29 4.44
CA ALA A 170 -11.99 -2.46 5.82
C ALA A 170 -10.83 -3.47 5.86
N ALA A 171 -9.65 -3.02 6.26
CA ALA A 171 -8.47 -3.81 6.51
C ALA A 171 -8.02 -3.65 7.97
N PRO A 172 -8.79 -4.15 8.95
CA PRO A 172 -8.39 -4.10 10.35
C PRO A 172 -7.12 -4.93 10.58
N LEU A 173 -6.47 -4.69 11.72
CA LEU A 173 -5.42 -5.58 12.20
C LEU A 173 -6.01 -6.95 12.51
N ASP A 174 -5.44 -7.99 11.92
CA ASP A 174 -5.85 -9.37 12.14
C ASP A 174 -5.24 -9.92 13.45
N THR A 175 -4.11 -9.36 13.89
CA THR A 175 -3.43 -9.82 15.11
C THR A 175 -2.65 -8.69 15.76
N VAL A 176 -2.84 -8.53 17.08
CA VAL A 176 -2.05 -7.61 17.91
C VAL A 176 -1.46 -8.41 19.06
N VAL A 177 -0.15 -8.29 19.25
CA VAL A 177 0.61 -9.03 20.25
C VAL A 177 1.48 -8.07 21.05
N LEU A 178 1.41 -8.20 22.37
CA LEU A 178 2.37 -7.64 23.31
C LEU A 178 3.32 -8.75 23.77
N VAL A 179 4.64 -8.49 23.69
CA VAL A 179 5.67 -9.38 24.22
C VAL A 179 6.31 -8.72 25.44
N GLY A 180 6.05 -9.29 26.61
CA GLY A 180 6.61 -8.80 27.87
C GLY A 180 8.10 -9.11 28.04
N ALA A 181 8.73 -8.51 29.06
CA ALA A 181 10.15 -8.70 29.35
C ALA A 181 10.52 -10.17 29.67
N ASP A 182 9.55 -10.96 30.14
CA ASP A 182 9.68 -12.40 30.41
C ASP A 182 9.50 -13.28 29.16
N GLY A 183 9.29 -12.67 27.99
CA GLY A 183 9.05 -13.34 26.72
C GLY A 183 7.62 -13.87 26.55
N ARG A 184 6.71 -13.61 27.50
CA ARG A 184 5.31 -14.02 27.36
C ARG A 184 4.59 -13.12 26.36
N THR A 185 3.73 -13.75 25.57
CA THR A 185 2.90 -13.12 24.54
C THR A 185 1.48 -12.96 25.05
N THR A 186 0.96 -11.74 24.97
CA THR A 186 -0.44 -11.41 25.23
C THR A 186 -1.09 -10.96 23.93
N ALA A 187 -2.11 -11.68 23.46
CA ALA A 187 -2.91 -11.27 22.32
C ALA A 187 -3.92 -10.20 22.75
N LEU A 188 -4.12 -9.19 21.91
CA LEU A 188 -5.07 -8.10 22.13
C LEU A 188 -6.04 -8.01 20.95
N ASP A 189 -7.27 -7.59 21.25
CA ASP A 189 -8.20 -7.18 20.21
C ASP A 189 -7.78 -5.82 19.66
N ALA A 190 -7.87 -5.67 18.34
CA ALA A 190 -7.70 -4.37 17.71
C ALA A 190 -8.83 -3.45 18.18
N PRO A 191 -8.53 -2.20 18.62
CA PRO A 191 -9.57 -1.29 19.08
C PRO A 191 -10.52 -0.95 17.93
N ALA A 192 -11.80 -0.72 18.27
CA ALA A 192 -12.76 -0.21 17.30
C ALA A 192 -12.31 1.17 16.79
N PRO A 193 -12.41 1.44 15.48
CA PRO A 193 -12.02 2.74 14.93
C PRO A 193 -12.79 3.88 15.59
N GLY A 194 -12.06 4.92 16.00
CA GLY A 194 -12.64 6.17 16.53
C GLY A 194 -13.19 6.10 17.95
N ALA A 195 -12.90 5.03 18.72
CA ALA A 195 -13.41 4.88 20.09
C ALA A 195 -13.02 6.04 21.03
N ASP A 196 -11.83 6.63 20.84
CA ASP A 196 -11.29 7.73 21.66
C ASP A 196 -10.76 8.88 20.80
N SER A 197 -11.53 9.34 19.81
CA SER A 197 -11.11 10.52 19.04
C SER A 197 -11.09 11.75 19.96
N GLU A 198 -9.94 12.42 20.09
CA GLU A 198 -9.86 13.66 20.86
C GLU A 198 -10.86 14.70 20.30
N PRO A 199 -11.48 15.53 21.18
CA PRO A 199 -12.36 16.60 20.73
C PRO A 199 -11.60 17.54 19.80
N ALA A 200 -12.25 17.92 18.70
CA ALA A 200 -11.70 18.80 17.69
C ALA A 200 -11.43 20.19 18.27
N GLY A 201 -10.27 20.38 18.90
CA GLY A 201 -9.75 21.69 19.27
C GLY A 201 -9.53 22.56 18.02
N ALA A 202 -8.59 23.50 18.06
CA ALA A 202 -8.20 24.27 16.87
C ALA A 202 -7.43 23.41 15.84
N ALA A 203 -7.99 22.27 15.44
CA ALA A 203 -7.47 21.40 14.41
C ALA A 203 -7.61 22.08 13.05
N ARG A 204 -6.56 21.99 12.23
CA ARG A 204 -6.57 22.48 10.85
C ARG A 204 -6.56 21.29 9.90
N SER A 205 -7.40 21.33 8.87
CA SER A 205 -7.29 20.41 7.75
C SER A 205 -6.12 20.84 6.86
N THR A 206 -5.26 19.89 6.50
CA THR A 206 -4.04 20.10 5.73
C THR A 206 -3.97 19.07 4.60
N ALA A 207 -3.87 19.54 3.36
CA ALA A 207 -3.67 18.67 2.22
C ALA A 207 -2.25 18.06 2.25
N ILE A 208 -2.17 16.75 2.13
CA ILE A 208 -0.92 16.01 1.90
C ILE A 208 -0.98 15.35 0.52
N GLU A 209 0.16 15.28 -0.15
CA GLU A 209 0.27 14.72 -1.50
C GLU A 209 1.53 13.87 -1.61
N ALA A 210 1.44 12.75 -2.34
CA ALA A 210 2.58 11.96 -2.77
C ALA A 210 2.51 11.76 -4.28
N THR A 211 3.58 12.11 -4.99
CA THR A 211 3.70 11.89 -6.43
C THR A 211 4.76 10.83 -6.67
N VAL A 212 4.34 9.70 -7.25
CA VAL A 212 5.22 8.60 -7.64
C VAL A 212 5.43 8.67 -9.14
N THR A 213 6.69 8.68 -9.57
CA THR A 213 7.11 8.70 -10.97
C THR A 213 7.70 7.35 -11.33
N TRP A 214 7.18 6.74 -12.39
CA TRP A 214 7.70 5.48 -12.90
C TRP A 214 9.05 5.69 -13.60
N GLU A 215 10.01 4.81 -13.32
CA GLU A 215 11.34 4.84 -13.93
C GLU A 215 11.51 3.66 -14.89
N TYR A 216 11.37 2.42 -14.41
CA TYR A 216 11.56 1.21 -15.20
C TYR A 216 11.01 -0.03 -14.49
N GLY A 217 10.29 -0.92 -15.19
CA GLY A 217 9.79 -2.15 -14.56
C GLY A 217 8.86 -1.80 -13.38
N SER A 218 9.16 -2.34 -12.20
CA SER A 218 8.50 -1.96 -10.93
C SER A 218 9.14 -0.79 -10.19
N GLU A 219 10.26 -0.25 -10.69
CA GLU A 219 10.99 0.84 -10.08
C GLU A 219 10.28 2.18 -10.31
N GLY A 220 10.32 3.00 -9.27
CA GLY A 220 9.98 4.40 -9.36
C GLY A 220 10.64 5.20 -8.25
N SER A 221 10.40 6.50 -8.28
CA SER A 221 10.72 7.40 -7.19
C SER A 221 9.49 8.18 -6.76
N TYR A 222 9.44 8.57 -5.50
CA TYR A 222 8.35 9.39 -4.99
C TYR A 222 8.85 10.63 -4.27
N VAL A 223 8.06 11.69 -4.40
CA VAL A 223 8.21 12.94 -3.66
C VAL A 223 6.90 13.21 -2.95
N THR A 224 6.95 13.80 -1.76
CA THR A 224 5.74 14.15 -1.03
C THR A 224 5.73 15.63 -0.72
N THR A 225 4.53 16.17 -0.55
CA THR A 225 4.36 17.55 -0.09
C THR A 225 3.26 17.62 0.96
N VAL A 226 3.39 18.59 1.85
CA VAL A 226 2.37 18.92 2.85
C VAL A 226 2.03 20.40 2.77
N GLY A 227 0.74 20.73 2.71
CA GLY A 227 0.27 22.11 2.69
C GLY A 227 0.42 22.75 4.06
N THR A 228 1.20 23.82 4.18
CA THR A 228 1.24 24.63 5.41
C THR A 228 0.94 26.09 5.08
N PRO A 229 0.48 26.91 6.03
CA PRO A 229 0.30 28.34 5.79
C PRO A 229 1.60 28.98 5.29
N GLY A 230 1.63 29.42 4.03
CA GLY A 230 2.76 30.11 3.43
C GLY A 230 3.90 29.22 2.91
N ALA A 231 3.85 27.90 3.09
CA ALA A 231 4.88 26.98 2.60
C ALA A 231 4.31 25.62 2.17
N ARG A 232 5.03 24.93 1.28
CA ARG A 232 4.70 23.56 0.86
C ARG A 232 5.96 22.70 0.93
N PRO A 233 6.41 22.31 2.15
CA PRO A 233 7.59 21.48 2.32
C PRO A 233 7.55 20.24 1.45
N ARG A 234 8.70 19.87 0.90
CA ARG A 234 8.86 18.74 0.00
C ARG A 234 9.82 17.71 0.57
N SER A 235 9.39 16.45 0.59
CA SER A 235 10.23 15.30 0.94
C SER A 235 10.71 14.56 -0.31
N GLY A 236 11.90 13.97 -0.24
CA GLY A 236 12.44 13.12 -1.31
C GLY A 236 13.26 13.86 -2.37
N PRO A 237 13.60 13.19 -3.49
CA PRO A 237 13.03 11.92 -3.95
C PRO A 237 13.50 10.69 -3.13
N TRP A 238 12.58 9.74 -2.94
CA TRP A 238 12.83 8.44 -2.33
C TRP A 238 12.52 7.33 -3.33
N GLY A 239 13.24 6.20 -3.27
CA GLY A 239 13.02 5.08 -4.19
C GLY A 239 11.87 4.17 -3.74
N VAL A 240 11.22 3.52 -4.69
CA VAL A 240 10.30 2.39 -4.47
C VAL A 240 10.54 1.31 -5.52
N ASP A 241 10.59 0.05 -5.10
CA ASP A 241 10.81 -1.08 -5.99
C ASP A 241 10.32 -2.39 -5.37
N GLN A 242 10.03 -3.39 -6.21
CA GLN A 242 9.70 -4.74 -5.77
C GLN A 242 10.99 -5.55 -5.51
N ALA A 243 10.86 -6.64 -4.75
CA ALA A 243 11.95 -7.61 -4.65
C ALA A 243 12.16 -8.31 -6.01
N LYS A 244 13.37 -8.85 -6.25
CA LYS A 244 13.72 -9.57 -7.50
C LYS A 244 12.75 -10.70 -7.84
N GLN A 245 12.31 -11.43 -6.81
CA GLN A 245 11.35 -12.54 -6.92
C GLN A 245 9.93 -12.06 -7.24
N MET A 246 9.68 -10.76 -7.18
CA MET A 246 8.41 -10.09 -7.48
C MET A 246 8.58 -9.09 -8.63
N LEU A 247 9.46 -9.41 -9.58
CA LEU A 247 9.70 -8.68 -10.83
C LEU A 247 10.48 -7.34 -10.69
N GLY A 248 10.98 -6.99 -9.50
CA GLY A 248 11.82 -5.82 -9.32
C GLY A 248 13.31 -6.10 -9.44
N ILE A 249 14.13 -5.12 -9.08
CA ILE A 249 15.60 -5.27 -9.04
C ILE A 249 16.15 -5.18 -7.62
N ASP A 250 15.29 -5.04 -6.61
CA ASP A 250 15.63 -4.97 -5.19
C ASP A 250 16.46 -3.72 -4.86
N ARG A 251 16.12 -2.57 -5.46
CA ARG A 251 16.83 -1.29 -5.26
C ARG A 251 16.29 -0.45 -4.11
N ALA A 252 15.03 -0.67 -3.72
CA ALA A 252 14.31 0.15 -2.75
C ALA A 252 13.23 -0.68 -2.02
N PRO A 253 12.65 -0.18 -0.91
CA PRO A 253 11.53 -0.84 -0.27
C PRO A 253 10.33 -0.90 -1.22
N ASN A 254 9.49 -1.93 -1.08
CA ASN A 254 8.27 -2.03 -1.87
C ASN A 254 7.12 -1.28 -1.21
N SER A 255 6.00 -1.13 -1.91
CA SER A 255 4.85 -0.38 -1.41
C SER A 255 4.24 -0.97 -0.13
N GLN A 256 4.29 -2.29 0.07
CA GLN A 256 3.82 -2.93 1.31
C GLN A 256 4.73 -2.60 2.50
N GLU A 257 6.05 -2.66 2.30
CA GLU A 257 7.04 -2.29 3.32
C GLU A 257 6.97 -0.81 3.67
N ILE A 258 6.74 0.08 2.70
CA ILE A 258 6.54 1.52 2.97
C ILE A 258 5.29 1.73 3.85
N LEU A 259 4.18 1.05 3.55
CA LEU A 259 2.96 1.13 4.36
C LEU A 259 3.16 0.60 5.78
N LEU A 260 3.82 -0.55 5.94
CA LEU A 260 4.15 -1.12 7.25
C LEU A 260 5.09 -0.20 8.05
N ALA A 261 6.06 0.43 7.37
CA ALA A 261 6.97 1.38 7.98
C ALA A 261 6.28 2.65 8.46
N ALA A 262 5.32 3.16 7.68
CA ALA A 262 4.46 4.27 8.07
C ALA A 262 3.63 3.94 9.31
N LEU A 263 2.96 2.78 9.33
CA LEU A 263 2.20 2.31 10.49
C LEU A 263 3.06 2.22 11.76
N CYS A 264 4.26 1.62 11.65
CA CYS A 264 5.16 1.54 12.80
C CYS A 264 5.64 2.92 13.25
N ALA A 265 5.98 3.79 12.31
CA ALA A 265 6.51 5.12 12.59
C ALA A 265 5.50 6.04 13.27
N GLU A 266 4.21 5.88 12.95
CA GLU A 266 3.12 6.59 13.64
C GLU A 266 2.92 6.09 15.08
N LEU A 267 2.96 4.77 15.29
CA LEU A 267 2.62 4.15 16.55
C LEU A 267 3.75 4.18 17.58
N ILE A 268 5.01 4.02 17.15
CA ILE A 268 6.14 3.92 18.07
C ILE A 268 6.28 5.10 19.06
N PRO A 269 6.02 6.38 18.70
CA PRO A 269 6.11 7.50 19.63
C PRO A 269 4.96 7.56 20.65
N LEU A 270 3.93 6.73 20.48
CA LEU A 270 2.81 6.59 21.42
C LEU A 270 3.08 5.50 22.47
N LEU A 271 4.15 4.73 22.31
CA LEU A 271 4.57 3.68 23.22
C LEU A 271 5.67 4.20 24.18
N PRO A 272 5.90 3.53 25.33
CA PRO A 272 6.98 3.87 26.23
C PRO A 272 8.36 3.84 25.54
N ASP A 273 9.27 4.69 26.01
CA ASP A 273 10.65 4.71 25.51
C ASP A 273 11.32 3.33 25.64
N GLY A 274 12.12 2.97 24.63
CA GLY A 274 12.77 1.66 24.55
C GLY A 274 11.89 0.53 24.02
N SER A 275 10.61 0.80 23.73
CA SER A 275 9.75 -0.15 23.01
C SER A 275 10.32 -0.49 21.63
N VAL A 276 9.98 -1.65 21.08
CA VAL A 276 10.24 -2.00 19.68
C VAL A 276 8.93 -2.45 19.09
N LEU A 277 8.56 -1.86 17.95
CA LEU A 277 7.36 -2.24 17.22
C LEU A 277 7.74 -2.98 15.95
N ARG A 278 7.03 -4.07 15.68
CA ARG A 278 7.12 -4.81 14.43
C ARG A 278 5.75 -4.86 13.79
N ALA A 279 5.69 -4.52 12.50
CA ALA A 279 4.51 -4.73 11.69
C ALA A 279 4.81 -5.75 10.60
N ALA A 280 3.85 -6.62 10.33
CA ALA A 280 3.92 -7.58 9.23
C ALA A 280 2.59 -7.67 8.49
N GLY A 281 2.66 -8.17 7.27
CA GLY A 281 1.47 -8.44 6.47
C GLY A 281 1.75 -9.39 5.31
N LEU A 282 0.67 -9.80 4.66
CA LEU A 282 0.61 -10.82 3.63
C LEU A 282 0.04 -10.25 2.34
N LEU A 283 0.65 -10.61 1.22
CA LEU A 283 0.10 -10.43 -0.11
C LEU A 283 -0.02 -11.79 -0.78
N ASP A 284 -1.23 -12.20 -1.14
CA ASP A 284 -1.44 -13.38 -1.96
C ASP A 284 -1.64 -12.99 -3.43
N THR A 285 -0.62 -13.27 -4.24
CA THR A 285 -0.61 -12.88 -5.65
C THR A 285 -1.68 -13.58 -6.49
N ARG A 286 -2.30 -14.68 -6.00
CA ARG A 286 -3.44 -15.30 -6.69
C ARG A 286 -4.65 -14.39 -6.73
N GLY A 287 -4.90 -13.63 -5.67
CA GLY A 287 -5.98 -12.64 -5.63
C GLY A 287 -5.69 -11.47 -6.56
N MET A 288 -4.45 -10.96 -6.53
CA MET A 288 -3.97 -9.86 -7.38
C MET A 288 -4.01 -10.20 -8.88
N LEU A 289 -3.66 -11.43 -9.25
CA LEU A 289 -3.61 -11.89 -10.64
C LEU A 289 -4.92 -12.55 -11.10
N ASN A 290 -5.98 -12.45 -10.29
CA ASN A 290 -7.30 -13.06 -10.55
C ASN A 290 -7.22 -14.57 -10.89
N VAL A 291 -6.32 -15.29 -10.21
CA VAL A 291 -6.16 -16.74 -10.33
C VAL A 291 -7.13 -17.49 -9.41
N ALA A 292 -7.41 -16.93 -8.23
CA ALA A 292 -8.34 -17.48 -7.25
C ALA A 292 -9.25 -16.37 -6.71
N ARG A 293 -10.57 -16.52 -6.90
CA ARG A 293 -11.57 -15.48 -6.62
C ARG A 293 -11.78 -15.26 -5.12
N GLU A 294 -11.71 -16.34 -4.36
CA GLU A 294 -11.85 -16.40 -2.91
C GLU A 294 -10.67 -15.77 -2.17
N VAL A 295 -9.52 -15.67 -2.84
CA VAL A 295 -8.33 -15.02 -2.29
C VAL A 295 -8.51 -13.50 -2.41
N PRO A 296 -8.31 -12.73 -1.32
CA PRO A 296 -8.39 -11.27 -1.38
C PRO A 296 -7.35 -10.68 -2.33
N SER A 297 -7.72 -9.64 -3.09
CA SER A 297 -6.76 -8.87 -3.90
C SER A 297 -6.04 -7.76 -3.11
N ARG A 298 -6.48 -7.49 -1.87
CA ARG A 298 -5.88 -6.52 -0.95
C ARG A 298 -4.64 -7.06 -0.25
N PHE A 299 -3.81 -6.17 0.27
CA PHE A 299 -2.84 -6.54 1.31
C PHE A 299 -3.60 -6.86 2.63
N HIS A 300 -3.24 -7.95 3.30
CA HIS A 300 -4.03 -8.52 4.40
C HIS A 300 -3.15 -9.23 5.42
N GLY A 301 -3.72 -9.88 6.45
CA GLY A 301 -2.91 -10.54 7.47
C GLY A 301 -2.10 -9.53 8.28
N LEU A 302 -2.63 -8.32 8.46
CA LEU A 302 -1.90 -7.23 9.11
C LEU A 302 -1.72 -7.57 10.58
N SER A 303 -0.47 -7.55 11.04
CA SER A 303 -0.13 -7.89 12.41
C SER A 303 0.82 -6.88 13.01
N LEU A 304 0.67 -6.65 14.31
CA LEU A 304 1.56 -5.82 15.12
C LEU A 304 2.07 -6.61 16.32
N GLU A 305 3.37 -6.55 16.54
CA GLU A 305 4.06 -7.10 17.70
C GLU A 305 4.82 -5.95 18.37
N ALA A 306 4.43 -5.61 19.60
CA ALA A 306 5.12 -4.63 20.42
C ALA A 306 5.93 -5.35 21.51
N VAL A 307 7.18 -4.96 21.67
CA VAL A 307 8.11 -5.49 22.67
C VAL A 307 8.57 -4.35 23.56
N ALA A 308 8.27 -4.40 24.87
CA ALA A 308 8.84 -3.45 25.83
C ALA A 308 8.85 -4.03 27.25
N GLN A 309 9.71 -3.48 28.12
CA GLN A 309 9.79 -3.92 29.52
C GLN A 309 8.57 -3.47 30.33
N ASP A 310 8.13 -2.23 30.13
CA ASP A 310 7.08 -1.58 30.94
C ASP A 310 5.82 -1.24 30.13
N LEU A 311 5.59 -1.90 28.99
CA LEU A 311 4.40 -1.68 28.16
C LEU A 311 3.25 -2.56 28.65
N SER A 312 2.15 -1.94 29.09
CA SER A 312 0.92 -2.67 29.42
C SER A 312 0.04 -2.90 28.20
N ALA A 313 -0.88 -3.86 28.30
CA ALA A 313 -1.93 -4.06 27.29
C ALA A 313 -2.76 -2.79 27.07
N SER A 314 -3.04 -2.04 28.15
CA SER A 314 -3.82 -0.80 28.09
C SER A 314 -3.08 0.28 27.30
N ASP A 315 -1.78 0.44 27.50
CA ASP A 315 -0.97 1.43 26.78
C ASP A 315 -0.95 1.13 25.28
N LEU A 316 -0.78 -0.15 24.92
CA LEU A 316 -0.82 -0.58 23.52
C LEU A 316 -2.20 -0.36 22.91
N SER A 317 -3.28 -0.75 23.60
CA SER A 317 -4.65 -0.48 23.13
C SER A 317 -4.92 1.01 22.94
N GLN A 318 -4.43 1.87 23.84
CA GLN A 318 -4.57 3.33 23.71
C GLN A 318 -3.77 3.88 22.53
N ALA A 319 -2.53 3.42 22.32
CA ALA A 319 -1.72 3.81 21.16
C ALA A 319 -2.41 3.43 19.84
N LEU A 320 -2.98 2.22 19.77
CA LEU A 320 -3.72 1.75 18.61
C LEU A 320 -4.99 2.58 18.35
N ALA A 321 -5.76 2.93 19.39
CA ALA A 321 -6.96 3.75 19.26
C ALA A 321 -6.66 5.19 18.78
N ARG A 322 -5.43 5.67 19.04
CA ARG A 322 -4.95 6.99 18.64
C ARG A 322 -4.34 7.04 17.24
N SER A 323 -4.12 5.90 16.58
CA SER A 323 -3.55 5.87 15.23
C SER A 323 -4.56 6.33 14.17
N VAL A 324 -4.17 7.37 13.45
CA VAL A 324 -4.82 7.89 12.24
C VAL A 324 -4.76 6.87 11.12
N LEU A 325 -3.62 6.21 10.89
CA LEU A 325 -3.52 5.22 9.80
C LEU A 325 -4.38 3.99 10.10
N LEU A 326 -4.37 3.46 11.31
CA LEU A 326 -5.28 2.35 11.66
C LEU A 326 -6.75 2.75 11.56
N ALA A 327 -7.12 3.94 12.05
CA ALA A 327 -8.48 4.46 11.86
C ALA A 327 -8.83 4.62 10.36
N THR A 328 -7.86 4.98 9.52
CA THR A 328 -8.03 5.09 8.07
C THR A 328 -8.32 3.74 7.45
N LEU A 329 -7.50 2.72 7.77
CA LEU A 329 -7.58 1.37 7.20
C LEU A 329 -8.73 0.52 7.76
N ALA A 330 -9.20 0.80 8.98
CA ALA A 330 -10.23 0.00 9.63
C ALA A 330 -11.66 0.30 9.12
N THR A 331 -11.86 1.37 8.34
CA THR A 331 -13.19 1.78 7.86
C THR A 331 -13.23 1.71 6.33
N PRO A 332 -14.24 1.07 5.72
CA PRO A 332 -14.43 1.12 4.27
C PRO A 332 -14.64 2.56 3.81
N ARG A 333 -14.03 2.94 2.69
CA ARG A 333 -14.07 4.31 2.16
C ARG A 333 -14.26 4.30 0.65
N ALA A 334 -14.73 5.43 0.12
CA ALA A 334 -14.58 5.71 -1.30
C ALA A 334 -13.21 6.34 -1.56
N VAL A 335 -12.64 6.06 -2.73
CA VAL A 335 -11.40 6.70 -3.20
C VAL A 335 -11.67 7.32 -4.56
N ASP A 336 -11.39 8.61 -4.70
CA ASP A 336 -11.57 9.30 -5.98
C ASP A 336 -10.45 8.92 -6.94
N VAL A 337 -10.80 8.61 -8.18
CA VAL A 337 -9.89 8.04 -9.17
C VAL A 337 -9.95 8.81 -10.48
N GLU A 338 -8.79 9.30 -10.91
CA GLU A 338 -8.61 9.92 -12.22
C GLU A 338 -7.56 9.17 -13.07
N LEU A 339 -7.83 9.07 -14.38
CA LEU A 339 -6.84 8.67 -15.37
C LEU A 339 -6.77 9.72 -16.47
N TRP A 340 -5.54 10.16 -16.73
CA TRP A 340 -5.19 11.09 -17.79
C TRP A 340 -4.31 10.37 -18.81
N LEU A 341 -4.77 10.30 -20.06
CA LEU A 341 -4.05 9.70 -21.18
C LEU A 341 -3.61 10.82 -22.14
N ALA A 342 -2.30 10.97 -22.32
CA ALA A 342 -1.72 12.01 -23.18
C ALA A 342 -2.32 13.42 -22.92
N GLY A 343 -2.43 13.78 -21.63
CA GLY A 343 -2.95 15.07 -21.19
C GLY A 343 -4.46 15.24 -21.24
N ARG A 344 -5.24 14.20 -21.56
CA ARG A 344 -6.71 14.22 -21.54
C ARG A 344 -7.26 13.31 -20.47
N GLN A 345 -8.18 13.82 -19.65
CA GLN A 345 -8.90 12.98 -18.68
C GLN A 345 -9.82 11.99 -19.41
N VAL A 346 -9.62 10.70 -19.14
CA VAL A 346 -10.43 9.60 -19.72
C VAL A 346 -11.20 8.82 -18.65
N VAL A 347 -10.82 8.94 -17.38
CA VAL A 347 -11.58 8.43 -16.23
C VAL A 347 -11.65 9.53 -15.17
N SER A 348 -12.84 9.67 -14.57
CA SER A 348 -13.12 10.40 -13.34
C SER A 348 -14.21 9.62 -12.64
N ASP A 349 -13.88 8.92 -11.56
CA ASP A 349 -14.80 7.99 -10.90
C ASP A 349 -14.58 7.96 -9.38
N HIS A 350 -15.55 7.41 -8.66
CA HIS A 350 -15.47 7.15 -7.24
C HIS A 350 -15.34 5.64 -7.03
N SER A 351 -14.13 5.15 -6.76
CA SER A 351 -13.95 3.73 -6.48
C SER A 351 -14.54 3.39 -5.12
N ILE A 352 -15.42 2.38 -5.09
CA ILE A 352 -15.96 1.75 -3.87
C ILE A 352 -15.74 0.23 -3.92
N THR A 353 -15.77 -0.43 -2.76
CA THR A 353 -15.59 -1.89 -2.66
C THR A 353 -16.53 -2.66 -3.58
N ALA A 354 -17.81 -2.26 -3.65
CA ALA A 354 -18.83 -2.94 -4.45
C ALA A 354 -18.47 -2.99 -5.95
N ASP A 355 -18.05 -1.86 -6.52
CA ASP A 355 -17.70 -1.77 -7.94
C ASP A 355 -16.46 -2.61 -8.27
N ALA A 356 -15.46 -2.56 -7.39
CA ALA A 356 -14.25 -3.32 -7.59
C ALA A 356 -14.47 -4.83 -7.39
N GLU A 357 -15.39 -5.28 -6.53
CA GLU A 357 -15.83 -6.68 -6.48
C GLU A 357 -16.63 -7.09 -7.72
N ALA A 358 -17.49 -6.21 -8.26
CA ALA A 358 -18.23 -6.48 -9.49
C ALA A 358 -17.29 -6.72 -10.69
N VAL A 359 -16.18 -5.97 -10.79
CA VAL A 359 -15.13 -6.21 -11.80
C VAL A 359 -14.49 -7.59 -11.63
N ARG A 360 -14.18 -8.00 -10.39
CA ARG A 360 -13.59 -9.33 -10.10
C ARG A 360 -14.55 -10.46 -10.48
N ASP A 361 -15.83 -10.30 -10.19
CA ASP A 361 -16.87 -11.27 -10.55
C ASP A 361 -17.04 -11.38 -12.07
N GLU A 362 -17.05 -10.25 -12.78
CA GLU A 362 -17.13 -10.22 -14.23
C GLU A 362 -15.97 -11.00 -14.88
N LEU A 363 -14.74 -10.78 -14.41
CA LEU A 363 -13.56 -11.45 -14.95
C LEU A 363 -13.54 -12.94 -14.64
N THR A 364 -13.94 -13.32 -13.43
CA THR A 364 -14.08 -14.72 -13.04
C THR A 364 -15.08 -15.44 -13.92
N ARG A 365 -16.25 -14.83 -14.18
CA ARG A 365 -17.26 -15.36 -15.09
C ARG A 365 -16.73 -15.49 -16.52
N LYS A 366 -16.03 -14.48 -17.04
CA LYS A 366 -15.43 -14.54 -18.39
C LYS A 366 -14.39 -15.66 -18.51
N ALA A 367 -13.55 -15.84 -17.50
CA ALA A 367 -12.55 -16.91 -17.48
C ALA A 367 -13.20 -18.31 -17.49
N GLY A 368 -14.29 -18.51 -16.72
CA GLY A 368 -15.07 -19.75 -16.73
C GLY A 368 -15.66 -20.07 -18.10
N GLN A 369 -16.30 -19.07 -18.74
CA GLN A 369 -16.87 -19.22 -20.09
C GLN A 369 -15.83 -19.58 -21.15
N GLN A 370 -14.63 -18.98 -21.08
CA GLN A 370 -13.53 -19.30 -22.00
C GLN A 370 -12.99 -20.73 -21.79
N ALA A 371 -12.90 -21.19 -20.55
CA ALA A 371 -12.47 -22.56 -20.23
C ALA A 371 -13.48 -23.60 -20.75
N GLU A 372 -14.78 -23.34 -20.58
CA GLU A 372 -15.85 -24.19 -21.12
C GLU A 372 -15.79 -24.27 -22.65
N GLN A 373 -15.68 -23.13 -23.34
CA GLN A 373 -15.55 -23.09 -24.80
C GLN A 373 -14.34 -23.88 -25.31
N THR A 374 -13.19 -23.75 -24.62
CA THR A 374 -11.96 -24.47 -24.97
C THR A 374 -12.12 -25.98 -24.79
N ASN A 375 -12.81 -26.42 -23.72
CA ASN A 375 -13.08 -27.83 -23.48
C ASN A 375 -14.08 -28.41 -24.48
N SER A 376 -15.13 -27.67 -24.84
CA SER A 376 -16.09 -28.08 -25.88
C SER A 376 -15.41 -28.25 -27.25
N GLN A 377 -14.49 -27.36 -27.62
CA GLN A 377 -13.73 -27.47 -28.87
C GLN A 377 -12.79 -28.68 -28.89
N LYS A 378 -12.13 -28.99 -27.76
CA LYS A 378 -11.25 -30.17 -27.64
C LYS A 378 -12.01 -31.49 -27.77
N ASN A 379 -13.21 -31.58 -27.16
CA ASN A 379 -14.02 -32.79 -27.21
C ASN A 379 -14.62 -33.01 -28.62
N ALA A 380 -15.04 -31.94 -29.30
CA ALA A 380 -15.57 -32.04 -30.67
C ALA A 380 -14.52 -32.45 -31.72
N GLY A 381 -13.23 -32.23 -31.45
CA GLY A 381 -12.12 -32.59 -32.34
C GLY A 381 -11.57 -34.02 -32.19
N HIS A 382 -12.17 -34.86 -31.33
CA HIS A 382 -11.74 -36.26 -31.13
C HIS A 382 -12.67 -37.29 -31.78
N ASP A 383 -13.83 -36.87 -32.29
CA ASP A 383 -14.84 -37.73 -32.93
C ASP A 383 -14.77 -37.72 -34.47
N GLY A 384 -13.70 -37.16 -35.05
CA GLY A 384 -13.44 -37.15 -36.49
C GLY A 384 -12.00 -37.52 -36.79
#